data_AF-A0A366JSX4-F1
#
_entry.id   AF-A0A366JSX4-F1
#
_cell.length_a   1.000
_cell.length_b   1.000
_cell.length_c   1.000
_cell.angle_alpha   90.00
_cell.angle_beta   90.00
_cell.angle_gamma   90.00
#
_symmetry.space_group_name_H-M   'P 1'
#
loop_
_entity.id
_entity.type
_entity.pdbx_description
1 polymer ?
#
loop_
_entity_poly.entity_id
_entity_poly.type
_entity_poly.pdbx_seq_one_letter_code
_entity_poly.pdbx_strand_id
1 'polypeptide(L)'
;MKKGICCFLFAVLLSVQYLMPAKAADAEKEFEDILEEQLRSTVHYYSEDSFSVIDAYGIQGQVTKIVTSDDPQTSENEEEIEEYSSHIGIVFLELEQKRDGLFIFKKKDFLYYDYDNNEFLTASNVLGNESIRDFFELYADDIEKNITPFSKFLILFFLSFIITVPLFIMIFHNRGQSKF
;
A
#
# COMPACT_ATOMS: atom_id res chain seq x y z
N MET A 1 32.82 24.85 -48.46
CA MET A 1 31.95 25.46 -47.44
C MET A 1 30.92 24.43 -46.94
N LYS A 2 31.29 23.49 -46.05
CA LYS A 2 30.35 22.44 -45.54
C LYS A 2 30.70 21.93 -44.12
N LYS A 3 31.36 22.74 -43.29
CA LYS A 3 31.73 22.34 -41.91
C LYS A 3 31.16 23.24 -40.80
N GLY A 4 30.48 24.33 -41.15
CA GLY A 4 29.95 25.30 -40.16
C GLY A 4 28.48 25.12 -39.77
N ILE A 5 27.71 24.27 -40.46
CA ILE A 5 26.25 24.16 -40.25
C ILE A 5 25.90 23.04 -39.24
N CYS A 6 26.78 22.05 -39.05
CA CYS A 6 26.52 20.95 -38.12
C CYS A 6 26.61 21.36 -36.63
N CYS A 7 27.50 22.30 -36.29
CA CYS A 7 27.69 22.70 -34.89
C CYS A 7 26.53 23.57 -34.36
N PHE A 8 25.81 24.28 -35.23
CA PHE A 8 24.66 25.10 -34.81
C PHE A 8 23.39 24.28 -34.56
N LEU A 9 23.21 23.16 -35.28
CA LEU A 9 22.09 22.25 -35.06
C LEU A 9 22.24 21.40 -33.79
N PHE A 10 23.47 21.06 -33.41
CA PHE A 10 23.73 20.29 -32.19
C PHE A 10 23.59 21.12 -30.91
N ALA A 11 23.88 22.43 -30.97
CA ALA A 11 23.71 23.34 -29.83
C ALA A 11 22.23 23.63 -29.51
N VAL A 12 21.35 23.67 -30.53
CA VAL A 12 19.91 23.91 -30.33
C VAL A 12 19.19 22.66 -29.80
N LEU A 13 19.64 21.45 -30.14
CA LEU A 13 19.10 20.19 -29.62
C LEU A 13 19.48 19.92 -28.16
N LEU A 14 20.63 20.43 -27.69
CA LEU A 14 21.05 20.33 -26.28
C LEU A 14 20.37 21.36 -25.37
N SER A 15 19.87 22.48 -25.90
CA SER A 15 19.15 23.49 -25.10
C SER A 15 17.69 23.16 -24.81
N VAL A 16 17.10 22.17 -25.50
CA VAL A 16 15.69 21.77 -25.28
C VAL A 16 15.54 20.77 -24.13
N GLN A 17 16.63 20.14 -23.67
CA GLN A 17 16.59 19.16 -22.58
C GLN A 17 16.64 19.76 -21.16
N TYR A 18 16.74 21.08 -21.04
CA TYR A 18 16.86 21.78 -19.74
C TYR A 18 15.61 22.54 -19.29
N LEU A 19 14.50 22.49 -20.04
CA LEU A 19 13.22 23.03 -19.57
C LEU A 19 12.31 21.90 -19.08
N MET A 20 12.39 21.65 -17.75
CA MET A 20 11.46 20.91 -16.86
C MET A 20 11.54 19.37 -16.92
N PRO A 21 11.60 18.67 -15.75
CA PRO A 21 10.58 18.76 -14.71
C PRO A 21 11.13 18.67 -13.26
N ALA A 22 11.82 19.70 -12.77
CA ALA A 22 12.17 19.76 -11.34
C ALA A 22 10.91 19.80 -10.46
N LYS A 23 9.85 20.48 -10.92
CA LYS A 23 8.60 20.67 -10.19
C LYS A 23 7.71 19.43 -10.12
N ALA A 24 7.81 18.51 -11.08
CA ALA A 24 7.02 17.28 -11.07
C ALA A 24 7.63 16.25 -10.11
N ALA A 25 8.97 16.17 -10.08
CA ALA A 25 9.69 15.32 -9.13
C ALA A 25 9.48 15.76 -7.67
N ASP A 26 9.42 17.07 -7.42
CA ASP A 26 9.10 17.59 -6.07
C ASP A 26 7.67 17.23 -5.62
N ALA A 27 6.69 17.27 -6.53
CA ALA A 27 5.29 16.93 -6.21
C ALA A 27 5.07 15.42 -6.01
N GLU A 28 5.76 14.58 -6.78
CA GLU A 28 5.75 13.12 -6.63
C GLU A 28 6.28 12.72 -5.25
N LYS A 29 7.40 13.32 -4.85
CA LYS A 29 8.02 13.07 -3.54
C LYS A 29 7.15 13.54 -2.38
N GLU A 30 6.51 14.71 -2.49
CA GLU A 30 5.57 15.21 -1.48
C GLU A 30 4.40 14.25 -1.27
N PHE A 31 3.87 13.68 -2.35
CA PHE A 31 2.80 12.68 -2.27
C PHE A 31 3.28 11.36 -1.64
N GLU A 32 4.47 10.88 -2.00
CA GLU A 32 5.08 9.70 -1.37
C GLU A 32 5.28 9.88 0.14
N ASP A 33 5.74 11.05 0.57
CA ASP A 33 5.93 11.38 2.00
C ASP A 33 4.58 11.38 2.76
N ILE A 34 3.53 11.93 2.15
CA ILE A 34 2.16 11.93 2.71
C ILE A 34 1.62 10.49 2.80
N LEU A 35 1.85 9.69 1.76
CA LEU A 35 1.44 8.29 1.70
C LEU A 35 2.14 7.44 2.77
N GLU A 36 3.44 7.63 2.93
CA GLU A 36 4.26 6.94 3.93
C GLU A 36 3.76 7.23 5.35
N GLU A 37 3.49 8.50 5.67
CA GLU A 37 2.99 8.87 7.01
C GLU A 37 1.58 8.30 7.28
N GLN A 38 0.72 8.25 6.26
CA GLN A 38 -0.60 7.61 6.37
C GLN A 38 -0.48 6.10 6.61
N LEU A 39 0.43 5.42 5.90
CA LEU A 39 0.68 3.99 6.08
C LEU A 39 1.25 3.69 7.47
N ARG A 40 2.20 4.50 7.96
CA ARG A 40 2.78 4.38 9.31
C ARG A 40 1.74 4.56 10.41
N SER A 41 0.80 5.48 10.25
CA SER A 41 -0.23 5.77 11.24
C SER A 41 -1.39 4.75 11.24
N THR A 42 -1.74 4.21 10.06
CA THR A 42 -2.96 3.41 9.89
C THR A 42 -2.69 1.90 9.85
N VAL A 43 -1.56 1.46 9.29
CA VAL A 43 -1.28 0.05 9.05
C VAL A 43 -0.43 -0.54 10.19
N HIS A 44 -1.04 -1.42 10.99
CA HIS A 44 -0.31 -2.12 12.05
C HIS A 44 0.87 -2.95 11.50
N TYR A 45 2.01 -2.88 12.20
CA TYR A 45 3.25 -3.57 11.82
C TYR A 45 3.79 -3.18 10.44
N TYR A 46 3.38 -2.05 9.88
CA TYR A 46 3.95 -1.55 8.64
C TYR A 46 5.48 -1.41 8.75
N SER A 47 6.18 -1.82 7.69
CA SER A 47 7.62 -1.61 7.56
C SER A 47 7.85 -0.30 6.82
N GLU A 48 8.62 0.60 7.42
CA GLU A 48 8.98 1.88 6.81
C GLU A 48 9.68 1.68 5.46
N ASP A 49 9.40 2.58 4.52
CA ASP A 49 9.95 2.60 3.15
C ASP A 49 9.75 1.28 2.38
N SER A 50 8.70 0.50 2.71
CA SER A 50 8.46 -0.82 2.12
C SER A 50 7.35 -0.86 1.09
N PHE A 51 6.62 0.25 0.89
CA PHE A 51 5.56 0.29 -0.09
C PHE A 51 6.10 0.39 -1.51
N SER A 52 5.34 -0.15 -2.46
CA SER A 52 5.56 -0.01 -3.90
C SER A 52 4.22 0.21 -4.56
N VAL A 53 4.09 1.29 -5.32
CA VAL A 53 2.93 1.52 -6.17
C VAL A 53 2.96 0.53 -7.33
N ILE A 54 1.90 -0.25 -7.50
CA ILE A 54 1.73 -1.19 -8.61
C ILE A 54 1.07 -0.45 -9.78
N ASP A 55 -0.03 0.26 -9.50
CA ASP A 55 -0.77 1.03 -10.47
C ASP A 55 -1.48 2.21 -9.80
N ALA A 56 -1.75 3.27 -10.56
CA ALA A 56 -2.44 4.45 -10.08
C ALA A 56 -3.36 5.02 -11.15
N TYR A 57 -4.54 5.47 -10.72
CA TYR A 57 -5.55 6.02 -11.61
C TYR A 57 -6.20 7.25 -10.98
N GLY A 58 -6.37 8.32 -11.77
CA GLY A 58 -6.97 9.57 -11.31
C GLY A 58 -8.24 9.89 -12.08
N ILE A 59 -9.31 10.24 -11.37
CA ILE A 59 -10.58 10.65 -11.98
C ILE A 59 -11.18 11.85 -11.27
N GLN A 60 -12.01 12.62 -11.99
CA GLN A 60 -13.00 13.47 -11.33
C GLN A 60 -14.21 12.60 -10.96
N GLY A 61 -14.57 12.57 -9.69
CA GLY A 61 -15.70 11.76 -9.20
C GLY A 61 -16.54 12.50 -8.15
N GLN A 62 -17.58 11.82 -7.69
CA GLN A 62 -18.33 12.23 -6.50
C GLN A 62 -17.81 11.49 -5.27
N VAL A 63 -17.56 12.24 -4.21
CA VAL A 63 -17.22 11.72 -2.89
C VAL A 63 -18.46 11.87 -2.02
N THR A 64 -18.90 10.77 -1.41
CA THR A 64 -20.02 10.74 -0.48
C THR A 64 -19.49 10.43 0.91
N LYS A 65 -19.52 11.39 1.84
CA LYS A 65 -18.99 11.24 3.19
C LYS A 65 -20.13 11.27 4.19
N ILE A 66 -20.19 10.27 5.06
CA ILE A 66 -21.11 10.27 6.20
C ILE A 66 -20.41 11.03 7.33
N VAL A 67 -20.93 12.20 7.67
CA VAL A 67 -20.37 13.11 8.70
C VAL A 67 -20.90 12.76 10.08
N THR A 68 -22.20 12.47 10.16
CA THR A 68 -22.87 12.07 11.40
C THR A 68 -23.55 10.73 11.16
N SER A 69 -23.22 9.73 11.97
CA SER A 69 -23.90 8.44 11.95
C SER A 69 -25.21 8.54 12.72
N ASP A 70 -26.26 7.95 12.19
CA ASP A 70 -27.58 7.91 12.84
C ASP A 70 -27.48 7.30 14.26
N ASP A 71 -28.11 7.94 15.25
CA ASP A 71 -28.21 7.39 16.61
C ASP A 71 -29.44 6.47 16.67
N PRO A 72 -29.26 5.15 16.86
CA PRO A 72 -30.39 4.22 16.92
C PRO A 72 -31.32 4.46 18.13
N GLN A 73 -30.99 5.37 19.05
CA GLN A 73 -31.82 5.72 20.20
C GLN A 73 -32.76 6.91 19.96
N THR A 74 -32.56 7.70 18.90
CA THR A 74 -33.46 8.79 18.51
C THR A 74 -34.32 8.34 17.33
N SER A 75 -35.56 8.84 17.25
CA SER A 75 -36.49 8.49 16.15
C SER A 75 -36.32 9.37 14.92
N GLU A 76 -35.45 10.37 14.99
CA GLU A 76 -35.14 11.28 13.89
C GLU A 76 -33.86 10.79 13.22
N ASN A 77 -33.84 10.77 11.89
CA ASN A 77 -32.63 10.44 11.15
C ASN A 77 -31.67 11.62 11.25
N GLU A 78 -30.56 11.43 11.96
CA GLU A 78 -29.50 12.42 12.18
C GLU A 78 -28.32 12.22 11.20
N GLU A 79 -28.48 11.36 10.19
CA GLU A 79 -27.45 11.09 9.19
C GLU A 79 -27.21 12.30 8.28
N GLU A 80 -26.07 12.96 8.49
CA GLU A 80 -25.59 14.03 7.61
C GLU A 80 -24.63 13.44 6.58
N ILE A 81 -25.04 13.51 5.31
CA ILE A 81 -24.25 13.05 4.17
C ILE A 81 -23.73 14.29 3.43
N GLU A 82 -22.41 14.44 3.37
CA GLU A 82 -21.74 15.43 2.54
C GLU A 82 -21.40 14.80 1.18
N GLU A 83 -21.99 15.33 0.11
CA GLU A 83 -21.68 14.96 -1.26
C GLU A 83 -20.97 16.12 -1.96
N TYR A 84 -19.78 15.85 -2.49
CA TYR A 84 -19.05 16.84 -3.26
C TYR A 84 -18.30 16.20 -4.41
N SER A 85 -17.98 16.99 -5.43
CA SER A 85 -17.17 16.52 -6.55
C SER A 85 -15.71 16.89 -6.33
N SER A 86 -14.82 15.91 -6.49
CA SER A 86 -13.37 16.11 -6.34
C SER A 86 -12.55 15.25 -7.31
N HIS A 87 -11.30 15.66 -7.56
CA HIS A 87 -10.27 14.83 -8.16
C HIS A 87 -9.82 13.73 -7.18
N ILE A 88 -10.23 12.50 -7.48
CA ILE A 88 -9.92 11.31 -6.70
C ILE A 88 -8.78 10.55 -7.37
N GLY A 89 -7.69 10.34 -6.65
CA GLY A 89 -6.64 9.37 -6.96
C GLY A 89 -6.91 8.03 -6.31
N ILE A 90 -6.79 6.95 -7.07
CA ILE A 90 -6.76 5.58 -6.59
C ILE A 90 -5.35 5.06 -6.81
N VAL A 91 -4.78 4.43 -5.78
CA VAL A 91 -3.46 3.81 -5.85
C VAL A 91 -3.60 2.36 -5.41
N PHE A 92 -3.21 1.44 -6.29
CA PHE A 92 -3.02 0.04 -5.94
C PHE A 92 -1.55 -0.18 -5.59
N LEU A 93 -1.28 -0.60 -4.36
CA LEU A 93 0.07 -0.71 -3.82
C LEU A 93 0.32 -2.06 -3.15
N GLU A 94 1.58 -2.46 -3.11
CA GLU A 94 2.08 -3.53 -2.23
C GLU A 94 2.81 -2.88 -1.05
N LEU A 95 2.59 -3.39 0.16
CA LEU A 95 3.31 -2.99 1.37
C LEU A 95 3.83 -4.20 2.14
N GLU A 96 4.87 -4.01 2.94
CA GLU A 96 5.36 -5.04 3.85
C GLU A 96 4.91 -4.79 5.30
N GLN A 97 4.47 -5.85 5.97
CA GLN A 97 4.20 -5.87 7.39
C GLN A 97 5.21 -6.77 8.10
N LYS A 98 5.96 -6.22 9.05
CA LYS A 98 7.00 -6.92 9.81
C LYS A 98 6.60 -7.05 11.27
N ARG A 99 6.24 -8.26 11.68
CA ARG A 99 5.93 -8.58 13.08
C ARG A 99 7.16 -9.13 13.79
N ASP A 100 7.48 -8.56 14.95
CA ASP A 100 8.58 -8.97 15.84
C ASP A 100 9.96 -9.05 15.18
N GLY A 101 10.14 -8.38 14.04
CA GLY A 101 11.37 -8.44 13.26
C GLY A 101 11.60 -9.76 12.48
N LEU A 102 10.74 -10.77 12.65
CA LEU A 102 10.94 -12.13 12.14
C LEU A 102 9.91 -12.55 11.08
N PHE A 103 8.66 -12.12 11.24
CA PHE A 103 7.57 -12.50 10.33
C PHE A 103 7.24 -11.35 9.40
N ILE A 104 7.58 -11.51 8.13
CA ILE A 104 7.36 -10.55 7.05
C ILE A 104 6.21 -11.04 6.18
N PHE A 105 5.22 -10.19 6.01
CA PHE A 105 4.06 -10.37 5.15
C PHE A 105 4.04 -9.29 4.08
N LYS A 106 3.76 -9.66 2.83
CA LYS A 106 3.47 -8.73 1.74
C LYS A 106 1.96 -8.64 1.59
N LYS A 107 1.42 -7.43 1.58
CA LYS A 107 -0.02 -7.19 1.42
C LYS A 107 -0.21 -6.22 0.25
N LYS A 108 -1.12 -6.57 -0.65
CA LYS A 108 -1.61 -5.63 -1.67
C LYS A 108 -2.89 -4.98 -1.19
N ASP A 109 -3.04 -3.68 -1.41
CA ASP A 109 -4.21 -2.92 -0.96
C ASP A 109 -4.46 -1.69 -1.85
N PHE A 110 -5.65 -1.10 -1.72
CA PHE A 110 -6.02 0.15 -2.36
C PHE A 110 -5.98 1.31 -1.38
N LEU A 111 -5.51 2.46 -1.85
CA LEU A 111 -5.69 3.74 -1.18
C LEU A 111 -6.40 4.72 -2.11
N TYR A 112 -7.27 5.52 -1.51
CA TYR A 112 -8.02 6.57 -2.18
C TYR A 112 -7.63 7.91 -1.61
N TYR A 113 -7.37 8.89 -2.47
CA TYR A 113 -6.90 10.21 -2.09
C TYR A 113 -7.70 11.29 -2.82
N ASP A 114 -8.16 12.28 -2.07
CA ASP A 114 -8.83 13.48 -2.56
C ASP A 114 -7.77 14.58 -2.76
N TYR A 115 -7.45 14.90 -4.02
CA TYR A 115 -6.45 15.93 -4.33
C TYR A 115 -6.93 17.35 -4.06
N ASP A 116 -8.25 17.61 -4.11
CA ASP A 116 -8.77 18.97 -3.93
C ASP A 116 -8.85 19.33 -2.43
N ASN A 117 -9.20 18.36 -1.57
CA ASN A 117 -9.29 18.55 -0.12
C ASN A 117 -8.06 18.05 0.65
N ASN A 118 -7.09 17.42 -0.03
CA ASN A 118 -5.88 16.84 0.55
C ASN A 118 -6.17 15.80 1.66
N GLU A 119 -7.17 14.95 1.47
CA GLU A 119 -7.54 13.93 2.46
C GLU A 119 -7.56 12.51 1.89
N PHE A 120 -7.22 11.53 2.73
CA PHE A 120 -7.40 10.12 2.37
C PHE A 120 -8.86 9.72 2.54
N LEU A 121 -9.40 9.07 1.52
CA LEU A 121 -10.78 8.59 1.48
C LEU A 121 -10.84 7.09 1.80
N THR A 122 -11.96 6.64 2.34
CA THR A 122 -12.24 5.21 2.48
C THR A 122 -12.97 4.70 1.26
N ALA A 123 -12.95 3.38 1.02
CA ALA A 123 -13.65 2.77 -0.11
C ALA A 123 -15.14 3.19 -0.15
N SER A 124 -15.81 3.23 1.01
CA SER A 124 -17.21 3.67 1.11
C SER A 124 -17.48 5.06 0.56
N ASN A 125 -16.50 5.96 0.60
CA ASN A 125 -16.67 7.32 0.10
C ASN A 125 -16.74 7.40 -1.43
N VAL A 126 -16.21 6.40 -2.12
CA VAL A 126 -15.91 6.48 -3.56
C VAL A 126 -16.57 5.38 -4.41
N LEU A 127 -17.23 4.41 -3.76
CA LEU A 127 -17.93 3.28 -4.40
C LEU A 127 -19.05 3.70 -5.38
N GLY A 128 -19.55 4.94 -5.30
CA GLY A 128 -20.56 5.47 -6.23
C GLY A 128 -20.04 5.73 -7.65
N ASN A 129 -18.72 5.73 -7.86
CA ASN A 129 -18.12 6.04 -9.16
C ASN A 129 -17.82 4.77 -9.96
N GLU A 130 -18.41 4.62 -11.14
CA GLU A 130 -18.25 3.44 -11.99
C GLU A 130 -16.78 3.18 -12.37
N SER A 131 -16.01 4.22 -12.71
CA SER A 131 -14.60 4.07 -13.07
C SER A 131 -13.71 3.58 -11.92
N ILE A 132 -14.06 3.90 -10.67
CA ILE A 132 -13.35 3.40 -9.48
C ILE A 132 -13.68 1.93 -9.27
N ARG A 133 -14.94 1.55 -9.49
CA ARG A 133 -15.38 0.16 -9.43
C ARG A 133 -14.68 -0.68 -10.49
N ASP A 134 -14.57 -0.19 -11.73
CA ASP A 134 -13.89 -0.91 -12.81
C ASP A 134 -12.41 -1.13 -12.49
N PHE A 135 -11.73 -0.11 -11.92
CA PHE A 135 -10.34 -0.24 -11.46
C PHE A 135 -10.20 -1.23 -10.31
N PHE A 136 -11.14 -1.22 -9.36
CA PHE A 136 -11.17 -2.19 -8.27
C PHE A 136 -11.38 -3.61 -8.80
N GLU A 137 -12.34 -3.84 -9.69
CA GLU A 137 -12.63 -5.15 -10.29
C GLU A 137 -11.44 -5.70 -11.07
N LEU A 138 -10.64 -4.84 -11.73
CA LEU A 138 -9.43 -5.25 -12.44
C LEU A 138 -8.38 -5.91 -11.53
N TYR A 139 -8.26 -5.43 -10.30
CA TYR A 139 -7.24 -5.86 -9.34
C TYR A 139 -7.81 -6.58 -8.11
N ALA A 140 -9.13 -6.81 -8.05
CA ALA A 140 -9.82 -7.42 -6.90
C ALA A 140 -9.28 -8.83 -6.60
N ASP A 141 -8.98 -9.60 -7.65
CA ASP A 141 -8.41 -10.94 -7.53
C ASP A 141 -6.94 -10.93 -7.10
N ASP A 142 -6.24 -9.79 -7.26
CA ASP A 142 -4.84 -9.61 -6.88
C ASP A 142 -4.68 -9.10 -5.44
N ILE A 143 -5.77 -8.80 -4.72
CA ILE A 143 -5.73 -8.44 -3.31
C ILE A 143 -5.37 -9.69 -2.48
N GLU A 144 -4.07 -9.88 -2.26
CA GLU A 144 -3.58 -10.98 -1.43
C GLU A 144 -2.65 -10.49 -0.32
N LYS A 145 -2.74 -11.19 0.82
CA LYS A 145 -1.76 -11.09 1.91
C LYS A 145 -0.93 -12.36 1.97
N ASN A 146 0.30 -12.26 1.49
CA ASN A 146 1.24 -13.36 1.40
C ASN A 146 2.28 -13.33 2.50
N ILE A 147 2.59 -14.51 3.07
CA ILE A 147 3.74 -14.66 3.95
C ILE A 147 5.00 -14.91 3.10
N THR A 148 6.09 -14.23 3.43
CA THR A 148 7.37 -14.45 2.74
C THR A 148 7.86 -15.91 2.93
N PRO A 149 8.56 -16.50 1.94
CA PRO A 149 9.07 -17.87 2.05
C PRO A 149 9.93 -18.10 3.29
N PHE A 150 10.74 -17.11 3.66
CA PHE A 150 11.57 -17.13 4.87
C PHE A 150 10.72 -17.22 6.14
N SER A 151 9.71 -16.36 6.25
CA SER A 151 8.81 -16.36 7.41
C SER A 151 7.98 -17.65 7.48
N LYS A 152 7.55 -18.18 6.33
CA LYS A 152 6.89 -19.49 6.24
C LYS A 152 7.81 -20.62 6.73
N PHE A 153 9.08 -20.60 6.33
CA PHE A 153 10.07 -21.56 6.80
C PHE A 153 10.26 -21.46 8.32
N LEU A 154 10.38 -20.26 8.88
CA LEU A 154 10.49 -20.06 10.33
C LEU A 154 9.27 -20.62 11.08
N ILE A 155 8.05 -20.36 10.59
CA ILE A 155 6.84 -20.94 11.19
C ILE A 155 6.91 -22.47 11.19
N LEU A 156 7.25 -23.07 10.05
CA LEU A 156 7.37 -24.53 9.93
C LEU A 156 8.48 -25.10 10.82
N PHE A 157 9.60 -24.38 10.94
CA PHE A 157 10.71 -24.73 11.83
C PHE A 157 10.27 -24.74 13.30
N PHE A 158 9.59 -23.68 13.78
CA PHE A 158 9.04 -23.67 15.13
C PHE A 158 7.96 -24.73 15.34
N LEU A 159 7.11 -24.97 14.35
CA LEU A 159 6.09 -26.01 14.41
C LEU A 159 6.71 -27.41 14.53
N SER A 160 7.87 -27.64 13.91
CA SER A 160 8.60 -28.90 14.01
C SER A 160 9.07 -29.21 15.44
N PHE A 161 9.23 -28.19 16.30
CA PHE A 161 9.62 -28.39 17.71
C PHE A 161 8.55 -29.08 18.54
N ILE A 162 7.28 -28.97 18.15
CA ILE A 162 6.17 -29.68 18.80
C ILE A 162 6.40 -31.21 18.75
N ILE A 163 7.00 -31.72 17.68
CA ILE A 163 7.28 -33.15 17.51
C ILE A 163 8.70 -33.48 17.95
N THR A 164 9.68 -32.69 17.52
CA THR A 164 11.10 -32.99 17.73
C THR A 164 11.51 -32.85 19.19
N VAL A 165 11.01 -31.86 19.94
CA VAL A 165 11.38 -31.67 21.35
C VAL A 165 10.91 -32.83 22.23
N PRO A 166 9.64 -33.28 22.20
CA PRO A 166 9.22 -34.46 22.97
C PRO A 166 9.98 -35.73 22.59
N LEU A 167 10.25 -35.94 21.29
CA LEU A 167 11.04 -37.08 20.83
C LEU A 167 12.48 -37.03 21.36
N PHE A 168 13.11 -35.86 21.34
CA PHE A 168 14.42 -35.64 21.95
C PHE A 168 14.37 -35.97 23.45
N ILE A 169 13.41 -35.42 24.19
CA ILE A 169 13.25 -35.72 25.63
C ILE A 169 13.11 -37.22 25.86
N MET A 170 12.28 -37.92 25.07
CA MET A 170 12.08 -39.37 25.19
C MET A 170 13.37 -40.15 24.93
N ILE A 171 14.13 -39.82 23.88
CA ILE A 171 15.40 -40.48 23.53
C ILE A 171 16.44 -40.28 24.64
N PHE A 172 16.59 -39.06 25.14
CA PHE A 172 17.59 -38.74 26.17
C PHE A 172 17.19 -39.26 27.56
N HIS A 173 15.90 -39.28 27.89
CA HIS A 173 15.40 -39.87 29.13
C HIS A 173 15.58 -41.40 29.16
N ASN A 174 15.26 -42.09 28.05
CA ASN A 174 15.37 -43.56 27.97
C ASN A 174 16.83 -44.05 27.91
N ARG A 175 17.74 -43.28 27.32
CA ARG A 175 19.18 -43.60 27.33
C ARG A 175 19.82 -43.46 28.72
N GLY A 176 19.27 -42.63 29.60
CA GLY A 176 19.73 -42.49 30.99
C GLY A 176 19.40 -43.68 31.88
N GLN A 177 18.29 -44.40 31.60
CA GLN A 177 17.84 -45.54 32.40
C GLN A 177 18.44 -46.89 31.97
N SER A 178 19.05 -46.98 30.77
CA SER A 178 19.63 -48.22 30.23
C SER A 178 21.01 -48.59 30.82
N LYS A 179 21.51 -47.88 31.84
CA LYS A 179 22.84 -48.10 32.44
C LYS A 179 22.83 -48.76 33.83
N PHE A 180 21.71 -49.33 34.26
CA PHE A 180 21.63 -50.18 35.45
C PHE A 180 21.01 -51.54 35.10
#